data_AF-A0A2N2D135-F1
#
_entry.id   AF-A0A2N2D135-F1
#
_cell.length_a   1.000
_cell.length_b   1.000
_cell.length_c   1.000
_cell.angle_alpha   90.00
_cell.angle_beta   90.00
_cell.angle_gamma   90.00
#
_symmetry.space_group_name_H-M   'P 1'
#
loop_
_entity.id
_entity.type
_entity.pdbx_description
1 polymer ?
#
loop_
_entity_poly.entity_id
_entity_poly.type
_entity_poly.pdbx_seq_one_letter_code
_entity_poly.pdbx_strand_id
1 'polypeptide(L)'
;MAKKVKMNSKQFGLWIEEKAGAKFRLGPGRTDCVVNIDHIEPGKFASLYAIDSATGLVVVELVDSFANEDEAWQAIEDASSPAHPPRFYTEWMGEQYLTDKTAHVERFKL
;
A
#
# COMPACT_ATOMS: atom_id res chain seq x y z
N MET A 1 2.94 -4.56 -31.89
CA MET A 1 3.43 -4.02 -30.61
C MET A 1 2.35 -4.23 -29.56
N ALA A 2 2.60 -5.04 -28.53
CA ALA A 2 1.64 -5.20 -27.44
C ALA A 2 1.55 -3.86 -26.68
N LYS A 3 0.35 -3.29 -26.60
CA LYS A 3 0.09 -2.07 -25.83
C LYS A 3 0.40 -2.40 -24.37
N LYS A 4 1.46 -1.82 -23.79
CA LYS A 4 1.78 -1.98 -22.37
C LYS A 4 0.56 -1.49 -21.59
N VAL A 5 -0.19 -2.41 -20.99
CA VAL A 5 -1.36 -2.05 -20.19
C VAL A 5 -0.83 -1.28 -18.99
N LYS A 6 -1.21 -0.02 -18.91
CA LYS A 6 -0.86 0.85 -17.78
C LYS A 6 -1.65 0.38 -16.57
N MET A 7 -0.97 0.12 -15.46
CA MET A 7 -1.59 -0.28 -14.20
C MET A 7 -2.64 0.77 -13.81
N ASN A 8 -3.85 0.33 -13.46
CA ASN A 8 -4.90 1.14 -12.86
C ASN A 8 -5.19 0.70 -11.41
N SER A 9 -5.99 1.49 -10.69
CA SER A 9 -6.33 1.27 -9.28
C SER A 9 -6.90 -0.13 -9.01
N LYS A 10 -7.85 -0.60 -9.82
CA LYS A 10 -8.42 -1.94 -9.71
C LYS A 10 -7.38 -3.04 -9.92
N GLN A 11 -6.54 -2.90 -10.94
CA GLN A 11 -5.47 -3.87 -11.22
C GLN A 11 -4.44 -3.89 -10.08
N PHE A 12 -4.18 -2.74 -9.46
CA PHE A 12 -3.31 -2.64 -8.30
C PHE A 12 -3.86 -3.38 -7.09
N GLY A 13 -5.17 -3.24 -6.78
CA GLY A 13 -5.81 -3.99 -5.69
C GLY A 13 -5.62 -5.51 -5.82
N LEU A 14 -5.92 -6.05 -7.00
CA LEU A 14 -5.70 -7.48 -7.29
C LEU A 14 -4.23 -7.87 -7.20
N TRP A 15 -3.34 -7.02 -7.69
CA TRP A 15 -1.91 -7.28 -7.67
C TRP A 15 -1.33 -7.29 -6.24
N ILE A 16 -1.72 -6.34 -5.39
CA ILE A 16 -1.19 -6.27 -4.01
C ILE A 16 -1.80 -7.34 -3.10
N GLU A 17 -3.04 -7.76 -3.35
CA GLU A 17 -3.61 -8.97 -2.75
C GLU A 17 -2.76 -10.19 -3.08
N GLU A 18 -2.41 -10.40 -4.35
CA GLU A 18 -1.58 -11.52 -4.78
C GLU A 18 -0.17 -11.49 -4.18
N LYS A 19 0.46 -10.31 -4.11
CA LYS A 19 1.87 -10.18 -3.69
C LYS A 19 2.05 -10.14 -2.18
N ALA A 20 1.19 -9.42 -1.46
CA ALA A 20 1.33 -9.17 -0.03
C ALA A 20 0.19 -9.75 0.82
N GLY A 21 -0.79 -10.45 0.22
CA GLY A 21 -1.96 -10.93 0.95
C GLY A 21 -2.84 -9.78 1.45
N ALA A 22 -2.76 -8.62 0.81
CA ALA A 22 -3.51 -7.44 1.18
C ALA A 22 -5.02 -7.64 1.00
N LYS A 23 -5.81 -7.03 1.87
CA LYS A 23 -7.24 -6.83 1.64
C LYS A 23 -7.43 -5.47 1.00
N PHE A 24 -8.32 -5.37 0.00
CA PHE A 24 -8.59 -4.11 -0.67
C PHE A 24 -10.07 -3.81 -0.84
N ARG A 25 -10.41 -2.51 -0.90
CA ARG A 25 -11.74 -1.98 -1.19
C ARG A 25 -11.66 -1.09 -2.42
N LEU A 26 -12.55 -1.33 -3.39
CA LEU A 26 -12.64 -0.51 -4.61
C LEU A 26 -13.56 0.68 -4.37
N GLY A 27 -13.03 1.89 -4.55
CA GLY A 27 -13.78 3.14 -4.57
C GLY A 27 -13.77 3.79 -5.97
N PRO A 28 -14.50 4.89 -6.16
CA PRO A 28 -14.47 5.65 -7.41
C PRO A 28 -13.08 6.24 -7.68
N GLY A 29 -12.35 5.68 -8.64
CA GLY A 29 -11.01 6.14 -9.05
C GLY A 29 -9.89 5.90 -8.03
N ARG A 30 -10.18 5.14 -6.96
CA ARG A 30 -9.26 4.85 -5.85
C ARG A 30 -9.43 3.40 -5.40
N THR A 31 -8.36 2.78 -4.94
CA THR A 31 -8.38 1.47 -4.29
C THR A 31 -7.64 1.58 -2.97
N ASP A 32 -8.33 1.25 -1.90
CA ASP A 32 -7.79 1.26 -0.54
C ASP A 32 -7.32 -0.14 -0.17
N CYS A 33 -6.17 -0.25 0.48
CA CYS A 33 -5.55 -1.51 0.82
C CYS A 33 -5.04 -1.51 2.26
N VAL A 34 -5.28 -2.62 2.96
CA VAL A 34 -4.66 -2.95 4.25
C VAL A 34 -3.83 -4.20 4.08
N VAL A 35 -2.59 -4.14 4.55
CA VAL A 35 -1.60 -5.21 4.43
C VAL A 35 -1.21 -5.67 5.84
N ASN A 36 -1.27 -6.98 6.10
CA ASN A 36 -0.64 -7.53 7.30
C ASN A 36 0.88 -7.52 7.09
N ILE A 37 1.60 -6.89 8.00
CA ILE A 37 3.05 -6.72 7.92
C ILE A 37 3.78 -7.52 8.99
N ASP A 38 3.23 -8.66 9.42
CA ASP A 38 3.81 -9.48 10.50
C ASP A 38 5.26 -9.93 10.23
N HIS A 39 5.61 -10.05 8.95
CA HIS A 39 6.98 -10.37 8.51
C HIS A 39 7.98 -9.23 8.77
N ILE A 40 7.50 -7.99 8.86
CA ILE A 40 8.27 -6.76 9.11
C ILE A 40 8.18 -6.40 10.60
N GLU A 41 6.95 -6.24 11.10
CA GLU A 41 6.63 -5.88 12.49
C GLU A 41 5.49 -6.79 13.00
N PRO A 42 5.74 -7.73 13.92
CA PRO A 42 4.74 -8.68 14.36
C PRO A 42 3.49 -8.05 14.99
N GLY A 43 2.32 -8.51 14.56
CA GLY A 43 1.01 -8.06 15.03
C GLY A 43 0.56 -6.72 14.44
N LYS A 44 1.14 -6.30 13.31
CA LYS A 44 0.91 -4.97 12.74
C LYS A 44 0.35 -5.00 11.33
N PHE A 45 -0.31 -3.90 11.00
CA PHE A 45 -0.92 -3.66 9.71
C PHE A 45 -0.42 -2.33 9.13
N ALA A 46 -0.19 -2.31 7.82
CA ALA A 46 0.08 -1.10 7.06
C ALA A 46 -1.12 -0.75 6.18
N SER A 47 -1.28 0.54 5.93
CA SER A 47 -2.39 1.08 5.15
C SER A 47 -1.87 1.90 3.98
N LEU A 48 -2.44 1.68 2.81
CA LEU A 48 -2.14 2.46 1.62
C LEU A 48 -3.33 2.55 0.68
N TYR A 49 -3.28 3.48 -0.26
CA TYR A 49 -4.28 3.59 -1.31
C TYR A 49 -3.65 3.99 -2.64
N ALA A 50 -4.28 3.57 -3.73
CA ALA A 50 -3.85 3.86 -5.08
C ALA A 50 -4.93 4.62 -5.84
N ILE A 51 -4.54 5.71 -6.50
CA ILE A 51 -5.45 6.63 -7.21
C ILE A 51 -5.07 6.68 -8.69
N ASP A 52 -6.08 6.57 -9.55
CA ASP A 52 -5.90 6.79 -10.98
C ASP A 52 -5.68 8.28 -11.26
N SER A 53 -4.54 8.63 -11.87
CA SER A 53 -4.26 9.98 -12.37
C SER A 53 -4.14 10.01 -13.89
N ALA A 54 -4.18 11.21 -14.48
CA ALA A 54 -4.00 11.40 -15.91
C ALA A 54 -2.69 10.78 -16.44
N THR A 55 -1.63 10.83 -15.63
CA THR A 55 -0.28 10.39 -16.00
C THR A 55 0.08 9.00 -15.46
N GLY A 56 -0.75 8.40 -14.61
CA GLY A 56 -0.64 6.99 -14.21
C GLY A 56 -1.20 6.68 -12.83
N LEU A 57 -0.87 5.51 -12.31
CA LEU A 57 -1.25 5.14 -10.97
C LEU A 57 -0.33 5.79 -9.95
N VAL A 58 -0.91 6.46 -8.97
CA VAL A 58 -0.21 7.04 -7.82
C VAL A 58 -0.56 6.24 -6.58
N VAL A 59 0.43 5.91 -5.77
CA VAL A 59 0.28 5.19 -4.51
C VAL A 59 0.61 6.15 -3.36
N VAL A 60 -0.21 6.11 -2.31
CA VAL A 60 0.00 6.84 -1.06
C VAL A 60 -0.05 5.85 0.08
N GLU A 61 0.97 5.89 0.93
CA GLU A 61 1.14 4.99 2.08
C GLU A 61 1.04 5.80 3.36
N LEU A 62 0.28 5.30 4.35
CA LEU A 62 0.22 5.92 5.66
C LEU A 62 1.51 5.67 6.43
N VAL A 63 1.91 6.64 7.25
CA VAL A 63 3.21 6.61 7.97
C VAL A 63 3.19 5.59 9.11
N ASP A 64 2.04 5.40 9.76
CA ASP A 64 1.93 4.58 10.97
C ASP A 64 1.64 3.11 10.65
N SER A 65 2.02 2.25 11.60
CA SER A 65 1.59 0.84 11.64
C SER A 65 0.51 0.64 12.72
N PHE A 66 -0.53 -0.12 12.39
CA PHE A 66 -1.74 -0.24 13.20
C PHE A 66 -1.79 -1.58 13.93
N ALA A 67 -2.40 -1.62 15.12
CA ALA A 67 -2.40 -2.82 15.96
C ALA A 67 -3.40 -3.89 15.48
N ASN A 68 -4.36 -3.49 14.65
CA ASN A 68 -5.36 -4.38 14.06
C ASN A 68 -5.86 -3.82 12.72
N GLU A 69 -6.59 -4.67 12.00
CA GLU A 69 -7.12 -4.34 10.67
C GLU A 69 -8.17 -3.21 10.71
N ASP A 70 -8.99 -3.13 11.75
CA ASP A 70 -10.04 -2.11 11.85
C ASP A 70 -9.45 -0.70 12.01
N GLU A 71 -8.44 -0.54 12.86
CA GLU A 71 -7.67 0.70 12.98
C GLU A 71 -7.01 1.10 11.66
N ALA A 72 -6.44 0.13 10.94
CA ALA A 72 -5.81 0.36 9.66
C ALA A 72 -6.81 0.89 8.61
N TRP A 73 -8.01 0.32 8.56
CA TRP A 73 -9.09 0.82 7.70
C TRP A 73 -9.57 2.19 8.12
N GLN A 74 -9.77 2.43 9.42
CA GLN A 74 -10.22 3.71 9.94
C GLN A 74 -9.22 4.83 9.58
N ALA A 75 -7.92 4.56 9.66
CA ALA A 75 -6.89 5.54 9.31
C ALA A 75 -6.92 5.92 7.82
N ILE A 76 -7.28 5.00 6.92
CA ILE A 76 -7.42 5.30 5.48
C ILE A 76 -8.59 6.26 5.20
N GLU A 77 -9.65 6.17 6.00
CA GLU A 77 -10.86 6.99 5.89
C GLU A 77 -10.67 8.37 6.54
N ASP A 78 -9.73 8.49 7.48
CA ASP A 78 -9.37 9.75 8.12
C ASP A 78 -8.40 10.58 7.26
N ALA A 79 -8.89 11.71 6.75
CA ALA A 79 -8.10 12.65 5.94
C ALA A 79 -6.94 13.32 6.70
N SER A 80 -6.92 13.25 8.03
CA SER A 80 -5.86 13.81 8.86
C SER A 80 -4.71 12.82 9.14
N SER A 81 -4.89 11.55 8.77
CA SER A 81 -3.86 10.52 8.95
C SER A 81 -2.57 10.91 8.23
N PRO A 82 -1.41 10.85 8.91
CA PRO A 82 -0.13 11.17 8.30
C PRO A 82 0.18 10.16 7.18
N ALA A 83 0.58 10.69 6.03
CA ALA A 83 0.93 9.89 4.86
C ALA A 83 2.29 10.32 4.29
N HIS A 84 3.02 9.36 3.72
CA HIS A 84 4.17 9.64 2.90
C HIS A 84 3.76 10.43 1.64
N PRO A 85 4.68 11.19 1.03
CA PRO A 85 4.41 11.87 -0.23
C PRO A 85 3.90 10.88 -1.30
N PRO A 86 2.88 11.24 -2.09
CA PRO A 86 2.39 10.40 -3.17
C PRO A 86 3.49 10.07 -4.18
N ARG A 87 3.56 8.82 -4.62
CA ARG A 87 4.56 8.36 -5.60
C ARG A 87 3.91 7.64 -6.77
N PHE A 88 4.54 7.70 -7.96
CA PHE A 88 4.07 6.84 -9.04
C PHE A 88 4.30 5.38 -8.69
N TYR A 89 3.39 4.49 -9.11
CA TYR A 89 3.49 3.06 -8.87
C TYR A 89 4.88 2.49 -9.21
N THR A 90 5.48 2.91 -10.34
CA THR A 90 6.81 2.44 -10.74
C THR A 90 7.94 2.88 -9.81
N GLU A 91 7.82 4.04 -9.18
CA GLU A 91 8.81 4.55 -8.22
C GLU A 91 8.63 3.85 -6.87
N TRP A 92 7.39 3.76 -6.40
CA TRP A 92 7.04 3.06 -5.17
C TRP A 92 7.46 1.58 -5.20
N MET A 93 7.30 0.91 -6.35
CA MET A 93 7.78 -0.46 -6.55
C MET A 93 9.29 -0.63 -6.37
N GLY A 94 10.09 0.40 -6.63
CA GLY A 94 11.55 0.35 -6.50
C GLY A 94 12.04 0.33 -5.05
N GLU A 95 11.17 0.71 -4.10
CA GLU A 95 11.49 0.83 -2.68
C GLU A 95 10.64 -0.12 -1.82
N GLN A 96 10.00 -1.11 -2.45
CA GLN A 96 8.89 -1.80 -1.79
C GLN A 96 9.33 -2.92 -0.85
N TYR A 97 9.11 -2.69 0.45
CA TYR A 97 9.30 -3.63 1.55
C TYR A 97 8.02 -4.43 1.90
N LEU A 98 6.82 -3.88 1.74
CA LEU A 98 5.53 -4.53 2.07
C LEU A 98 5.23 -5.79 1.24
N THR A 99 5.78 -5.87 0.03
CA THR A 99 5.60 -7.03 -0.87
C THR A 99 6.78 -7.99 -0.82
N ASP A 100 7.87 -7.60 -0.15
CA ASP A 100 9.03 -8.44 0.03
C ASP A 100 8.86 -9.29 1.29
N LYS A 101 8.50 -10.55 1.08
CA LYS A 101 8.30 -11.52 2.17
C LYS A 101 9.56 -11.79 3.00
N THR A 102 10.73 -11.33 2.55
CA THR A 102 12.00 -11.46 3.26
C THR A 102 12.43 -10.18 3.98
N ALA A 103 11.71 -9.07 3.78
CA ALA A 103 11.96 -7.83 4.48
C ALA A 103 11.71 -8.00 5.98
N HIS A 104 12.62 -7.46 6.78
CA HIS A 104 12.58 -7.49 8.24
C HIS A 104 13.14 -6.17 8.78
N VAL A 105 12.59 -5.68 9.89
CA VAL A 105 13.12 -4.48 10.54
C VAL A 105 14.32 -4.85 11.41
N GLU A 106 15.49 -4.31 11.08
CA GLU A 106 16.60 -4.29 12.03
C GLU A 106 16.50 -3.05 12.91
N ARG A 107 16.30 -3.27 14.21
CA ARG A 107 16.29 -2.18 15.19
C ARG A 107 17.73 -1.78 15.46
N PHE A 108 18.19 -0.68 14.87
CA PHE A 108 19.48 -0.09 15.24
C PHE A 108 19.41 0.36 16.71
N LYS A 109 20.18 -0.30 17.58
CA LYS A 109 20.44 0.20 18.93
C LYS A 109 21.41 1.38 18.79
N LEU A 110 20.92 2.59 19.03
CA LEU A 110 21.75 3.76 19.31
C LEU A 110 22.40 3.63 20.70
#